data_AF-A0A0D0AWU4-F1
#
_entry.id   AF-A0A0D0AWU4-F1
#
_cell.length_a   1.000
_cell.length_b   1.000
_cell.length_c   1.000
_cell.angle_alpha   90.00
_cell.angle_beta   90.00
_cell.angle_gamma   90.00
#
_symmetry.space_group_name_H-M   'P 1'
#
loop_
_entity.id
_entity.type
_entity.pdbx_description
1 polymer ?
#
loop_
_entity_poly.entity_id
_entity_poly.type
_entity_poly.pdbx_seq_one_letter_code
_entity_poly.pdbx_strand_id
1 'polypeptide(L)'
;MRTYPQHSKDVKLQTLDPMLYGLVLQFLQDEWGESGFVIHADVILADHGACFMGHVKSYSHVFVEALRYGAATQTRGKTAHYAYFNGRVAVEIQWIFKIDIEYEDQGQITKTVAVVRPFVADDDMPAFPWDLWAIDLGVQVWYGNALGEIEVVEIELMSGQLILIPITVSGVEYWVTVAHNHDGPEVDMDVNLKLDEE
;
A
#
# COMPACT_ATOMS: atom_id res chain seq x y z
N MET A 1 10.26 -9.85 -8.09
CA MET A 1 11.20 -10.39 -7.07
C MET A 1 11.35 -9.38 -5.94
N ARG A 2 11.35 -9.83 -4.66
CA ARG A 2 11.46 -8.96 -3.48
C ARG A 2 12.86 -9.04 -2.86
N THR A 3 13.42 -7.90 -2.49
CA THR A 3 14.66 -7.84 -1.70
C THR A 3 14.51 -6.89 -0.53
N TYR A 4 15.09 -7.29 0.61
CA TYR A 4 15.01 -6.56 1.87
C TYR A 4 16.39 -6.06 2.28
N PRO A 5 16.48 -4.95 3.03
CA PRO A 5 17.72 -4.56 3.67
C PRO A 5 18.16 -5.61 4.69
N GLN A 6 19.46 -5.65 4.97
CA GLN A 6 20.04 -6.57 5.96
C GLN A 6 19.46 -6.41 7.37
N HIS A 7 19.05 -5.19 7.72
CA HIS A 7 18.51 -4.88 9.04
C HIS A 7 16.98 -4.86 9.03
N SER A 8 16.40 -5.63 9.95
CA SER A 8 15.00 -5.59 10.35
C SER A 8 14.90 -5.35 11.85
N LYS A 9 13.71 -4.99 12.32
CA LYS A 9 13.38 -4.92 13.75
C LYS A 9 12.25 -5.89 14.05
N ASP A 10 12.40 -6.74 15.05
CA ASP A 10 11.29 -7.54 15.56
C ASP A 10 10.31 -6.65 16.33
N VAL A 11 9.04 -6.75 15.97
CA VAL A 11 7.98 -5.93 16.52
C VAL A 11 6.82 -6.82 16.93
N LYS A 12 6.21 -6.51 18.07
CA LYS A 12 4.95 -7.10 18.50
C LYS A 12 3.82 -6.09 18.29
N LEU A 13 2.95 -6.35 17.31
CA LEU A 13 1.94 -5.39 16.86
C LEU A 13 0.98 -4.98 17.99
N GLN A 14 0.57 -5.89 18.87
CA GLN A 14 -0.33 -5.55 19.98
C GLN A 14 0.26 -4.51 20.93
N THR A 15 1.59 -4.45 21.04
CA THR A 15 2.28 -3.45 21.88
C THR A 15 2.61 -2.18 21.13
N LEU A 16 2.71 -2.25 19.80
CA LEU A 16 2.98 -1.09 18.96
C LEU A 16 1.70 -0.26 18.82
N ASP A 17 0.62 -0.90 18.38
CA ASP A 17 -0.71 -0.33 18.25
C ASP A 17 -1.75 -1.47 18.15
N PRO A 18 -2.68 -1.61 19.11
CA PRO A 18 -3.73 -2.63 19.06
C PRO A 18 -4.59 -2.56 17.78
N MET A 19 -4.81 -1.37 17.23
CA MET A 19 -5.55 -1.19 15.98
C MET A 19 -4.81 -1.83 14.82
N LEU A 20 -3.48 -1.61 14.76
CA LEU A 20 -2.62 -2.17 13.72
C LEU A 20 -2.57 -3.69 13.76
N TYR A 21 -2.58 -4.27 14.96
CA TYR A 21 -2.73 -5.72 15.11
C TYR A 21 -4.05 -6.21 14.50
N GLY A 22 -5.17 -5.55 14.82
CA GLY A 22 -6.48 -5.90 14.29
C GLY A 22 -6.54 -5.85 12.76
N LEU A 23 -6.04 -4.76 12.16
CA LEU A 23 -6.01 -4.59 10.71
C LEU A 23 -5.15 -5.64 10.00
N VAL A 24 -3.97 -5.95 10.54
CA VAL A 24 -3.09 -6.98 9.95
C VAL A 24 -3.70 -8.37 10.11
N LEU A 25 -4.29 -8.68 11.26
CA LEU A 25 -4.98 -9.96 11.45
C LEU A 25 -6.14 -10.12 10.47
N GLN A 26 -6.99 -9.10 10.33
CA GLN A 26 -8.11 -9.11 9.41
C GLN A 26 -7.62 -9.33 7.97
N PHE A 27 -6.61 -8.57 7.54
CA PHE A 27 -6.01 -8.75 6.23
C PHE A 27 -5.54 -10.19 5.98
N LEU A 28 -4.85 -10.82 6.94
CA LEU A 28 -4.39 -12.21 6.81
C LEU A 28 -5.54 -13.22 6.76
N GLN A 29 -6.61 -12.97 7.51
CA GLN A 29 -7.79 -13.83 7.53
C GLN A 29 -8.55 -13.77 6.21
N ASP A 30 -8.69 -12.58 5.63
CA ASP A 30 -9.34 -12.39 4.33
C ASP A 30 -8.50 -13.06 3.22
N GLU A 31 -7.22 -12.70 3.14
CA GLU A 31 -6.30 -13.16 2.08
C GLU A 31 -6.07 -14.67 2.08
N TRP A 32 -5.76 -15.25 3.24
CA TRP A 32 -5.48 -16.69 3.31
C TRP A 32 -6.73 -17.54 3.53
N GLY A 33 -7.84 -16.94 3.98
CA GLY A 33 -9.13 -17.59 4.08
C GLY A 33 -9.64 -18.07 2.71
N GLU A 34 -9.41 -17.28 1.66
CA GLU A 34 -9.72 -17.68 0.27
C GLU A 34 -8.92 -18.91 -0.18
N SER A 35 -7.71 -19.07 0.34
CA SER A 35 -6.83 -20.21 0.09
C SER A 35 -7.09 -21.41 1.01
N GLY A 36 -8.10 -21.32 1.88
CA GLY A 36 -8.51 -22.38 2.81
C GLY A 36 -7.67 -22.48 4.08
N PHE A 37 -6.77 -21.52 4.34
CA PHE A 37 -6.05 -21.45 5.62
C PHE A 37 -6.90 -20.75 6.67
N VAL A 38 -6.80 -21.21 7.91
CA VAL A 38 -7.51 -20.59 9.03
C VAL A 38 -6.51 -19.92 9.97
N ILE A 39 -6.61 -18.61 10.12
CA ILE A 39 -5.77 -17.82 11.03
C ILE A 39 -6.60 -17.32 12.21
N HIS A 40 -6.13 -17.59 13.42
CA HIS A 40 -6.78 -17.23 14.67
C HIS A 40 -6.03 -16.12 15.41
N ALA A 41 -6.76 -15.36 16.22
CA ALA A 41 -6.22 -14.36 17.13
C ALA A 41 -5.67 -14.96 18.44
N ASP A 42 -6.09 -16.19 18.78
CA ASP A 42 -5.77 -16.88 20.03
C ASP A 42 -5.43 -18.35 19.76
N VAL A 43 -4.43 -18.86 20.47
CA VAL A 43 -3.95 -20.23 20.44
C VAL A 43 -5.02 -21.20 20.94
N ILE A 44 -5.92 -20.76 21.82
CA ILE A 44 -6.99 -21.60 22.38
C ILE A 44 -8.03 -22.02 21.32
N LEU A 45 -8.14 -21.27 20.22
CA LEU A 45 -9.06 -21.56 19.11
C LEU A 45 -8.42 -22.42 18.01
N ALA A 46 -7.11 -22.67 18.09
CA ALA A 46 -6.35 -23.40 17.08
C ALA A 46 -6.38 -24.92 17.34
N ASP A 47 -7.58 -25.53 17.30
CA ASP A 47 -7.65 -26.98 17.13
C ASP A 47 -7.25 -27.36 15.69
N HIS A 48 -7.58 -26.51 14.70
CA HIS A 48 -7.16 -26.58 13.30
C HIS A 48 -6.75 -25.17 12.81
N GLY A 49 -5.56 -25.03 12.22
CA GLY A 49 -5.05 -23.77 11.65
C GLY A 49 -3.87 -23.15 12.42
N ALA A 50 -3.60 -21.86 12.19
CA ALA A 50 -2.46 -21.17 12.81
C ALA A 50 -2.86 -19.95 13.61
N CYS A 51 -2.09 -19.62 14.65
CA CYS A 51 -2.33 -18.45 15.48
C CYS A 51 -1.38 -17.30 15.10
N PHE A 52 -1.94 -16.14 14.78
CA PHE A 52 -1.15 -14.93 14.56
C PHE A 52 -0.96 -14.16 15.86
N MET A 53 0.18 -14.37 16.51
CA MET A 53 0.52 -13.72 17.79
C MET A 53 1.02 -12.27 17.64
N GLY A 54 0.92 -11.67 16.45
CA GLY A 54 1.33 -10.28 16.21
C GLY A 54 2.84 -10.05 16.13
N HIS A 55 3.65 -11.11 16.11
CA HIS A 55 5.10 -11.02 15.95
C HIS A 55 5.45 -10.87 14.48
N VAL A 56 6.09 -9.76 14.11
CA VAL A 56 6.44 -9.43 12.73
C VAL A 56 7.85 -8.84 12.64
N LYS A 57 8.46 -8.96 11.46
CA LYS A 57 9.68 -8.22 11.12
C LYS A 57 9.30 -6.90 10.45
N SER A 58 9.70 -5.79 11.04
CA SER A 58 9.56 -4.45 10.46
C SER A 58 10.81 -4.07 9.66
N TYR A 59 10.58 -3.55 8.46
CA TYR A 59 11.64 -3.11 7.55
C TYR A 59 11.54 -1.60 7.29
N SER A 60 12.70 -0.98 7.12
CA SER A 60 12.75 0.44 6.72
C SER A 60 12.34 0.65 5.26
N HIS A 61 12.58 -0.34 4.41
CA HIS A 61 12.20 -0.33 3.01
C HIS A 61 12.24 -1.76 2.46
N VAL A 62 11.68 -1.95 1.28
CA VAL A 62 11.69 -3.17 0.48
C VAL A 62 11.84 -2.78 -0.99
N PHE A 63 12.46 -3.64 -1.78
CA PHE A 63 12.46 -3.49 -3.22
C PHE A 63 11.46 -4.48 -3.83
N VAL A 64 10.56 -3.98 -4.66
CA VAL A 64 9.64 -4.77 -5.48
C VAL A 64 9.89 -4.37 -6.92
N GLU A 65 10.26 -5.34 -7.76
CA GLU A 65 10.55 -5.10 -9.19
C GLU A 65 11.57 -3.97 -9.43
N ALA A 66 12.65 -3.98 -8.63
CA ALA A 66 13.71 -2.97 -8.61
C ALA A 66 13.28 -1.57 -8.11
N LEU A 67 12.00 -1.33 -7.85
CA LEU A 67 11.52 -0.09 -7.22
C LEU A 67 11.60 -0.18 -5.71
N ARG A 68 12.06 0.91 -5.09
CA ARG A 68 12.26 0.99 -3.65
C ARG A 68 11.03 1.60 -2.99
N TYR A 69 10.43 0.88 -2.05
CA TYR A 69 9.32 1.34 -1.23
C TYR A 69 9.76 1.43 0.22
N GLY A 70 9.58 2.58 0.85
CA GLY A 70 10.08 2.90 2.18
C GLY A 70 8.97 3.12 3.20
N ALA A 71 9.26 2.86 4.47
CA ALA A 71 8.34 3.19 5.57
C ALA A 71 8.63 4.60 6.11
N ALA A 72 7.62 5.46 6.18
CA ALA A 72 7.68 6.83 6.69
C ALA A 72 8.15 6.88 8.16
N THR A 73 7.74 5.87 8.95
CA THR A 73 8.11 5.73 10.36
C THR A 73 9.58 5.37 10.60
N GLN A 74 10.33 5.04 9.54
CA GLN A 74 11.71 4.59 9.61
C GLN A 74 12.63 5.56 8.89
N THR A 75 13.68 6.05 9.55
CA THR A 75 14.60 7.06 9.00
C THR A 75 15.16 6.69 7.62
N ARG A 76 15.50 5.41 7.40
CA ARG A 76 16.04 4.92 6.12
C ARG A 76 14.97 4.73 5.03
N GLY A 77 13.69 4.72 5.39
CA GLY A 77 12.55 4.60 4.48
C GLY A 77 11.98 5.93 4.01
N LYS A 78 12.17 6.99 4.80
CA LYS A 78 11.59 8.33 4.58
C LYS A 78 11.82 8.95 3.20
N THR A 79 12.80 8.55 2.41
CA THR A 79 12.98 9.15 1.07
C THR A 79 12.16 8.48 -0.02
N ALA A 80 11.49 7.36 0.28
CA ALA A 80 10.77 6.54 -0.71
C ALA A 80 9.43 6.03 -0.17
N HIS A 81 8.80 6.81 0.71
CA HIS A 81 7.59 6.42 1.45
C HIS A 81 6.27 6.77 0.75
N TYR A 82 6.32 7.52 -0.35
CA TYR A 82 5.16 7.73 -1.21
C TYR A 82 5.19 6.78 -2.39
N ALA A 83 4.03 6.23 -2.71
CA ALA A 83 3.86 5.28 -3.78
C ALA A 83 2.46 5.37 -4.37
N TYR A 84 2.31 4.80 -5.56
CA TYR A 84 1.01 4.38 -6.05
C TYR A 84 0.75 2.92 -5.69
N PHE A 85 -0.49 2.63 -5.31
CA PHE A 85 -1.04 1.31 -5.07
C PHE A 85 -2.20 1.07 -6.05
N ASN A 86 -2.36 -0.18 -6.49
CA ASN A 86 -3.47 -0.63 -7.34
C ASN A 86 -3.74 0.31 -8.53
N GLY A 87 -2.70 0.59 -9.31
CA GLY A 87 -2.76 1.57 -10.40
C GLY A 87 -2.31 2.95 -9.94
N ARG A 88 -3.24 3.86 -9.68
CA ARG A 88 -2.96 5.28 -9.39
C ARG A 88 -3.63 5.80 -8.10
N VAL A 89 -3.72 4.95 -7.08
CA VAL A 89 -4.12 5.40 -5.73
C VAL A 89 -2.86 5.85 -4.99
N ALA A 90 -2.71 7.14 -4.74
CA ALA A 90 -1.54 7.67 -4.04
C ALA A 90 -1.62 7.35 -2.54
N VAL A 91 -0.53 6.85 -1.98
CA VAL A 91 -0.45 6.46 -0.57
C VAL A 91 0.86 6.91 0.08
N GLU A 92 0.79 7.14 1.39
CA GLU A 92 1.96 7.18 2.26
C GLU A 92 2.12 5.83 2.99
N ILE A 93 3.24 5.16 2.76
CA ILE A 93 3.58 3.90 3.41
C ILE A 93 4.09 4.20 4.83
N GLN A 94 3.30 3.84 5.82
CA GLN A 94 3.63 4.03 7.24
C GLN A 94 4.60 2.96 7.74
N TRP A 95 4.31 1.69 7.45
CA TRP A 95 5.11 0.53 7.87
C TRP A 95 5.21 -0.51 6.75
N ILE A 96 6.28 -1.30 6.81
CA ILE A 96 6.46 -2.49 5.98
C ILE A 96 6.73 -3.65 6.93
N PHE A 97 5.90 -4.68 6.86
CA PHE A 97 6.01 -5.87 7.69
C PHE A 97 6.21 -7.12 6.85
N LYS A 98 7.12 -7.98 7.29
CA LYS A 98 7.16 -9.38 6.88
C LYS A 98 6.61 -10.21 8.02
N ILE A 99 5.59 -10.99 7.69
CA ILE A 99 4.86 -11.86 8.60
C ILE A 99 5.25 -13.28 8.22
N ASP A 100 5.73 -14.02 9.21
CA ASP A 100 6.08 -15.42 9.10
C ASP A 100 5.22 -16.17 10.13
N ILE A 101 4.40 -17.11 9.68
CA ILE A 101 3.51 -17.91 10.52
C ILE A 101 3.81 -19.39 10.28
N GLU A 102 3.93 -20.15 11.36
CA GLU A 102 4.02 -21.61 11.29
C GLU A 102 2.61 -22.18 11.12
N TYR A 103 2.42 -23.01 10.09
CA TYR A 103 1.14 -23.59 9.70
C TYR A 103 1.29 -25.10 9.50
N GLU A 104 0.94 -25.86 10.54
CA GLU A 104 0.85 -27.34 10.56
C GLU A 104 1.79 -28.06 9.57
N ASP A 105 1.28 -29.03 8.81
CA ASP A 105 2.01 -29.88 7.86
C ASP A 105 2.56 -29.13 6.63
N GLN A 106 2.29 -27.82 6.50
CA GLN A 106 2.78 -26.98 5.41
C GLN A 106 4.05 -26.20 5.77
N GLY A 107 4.47 -26.24 7.03
CA GLY A 107 5.67 -25.54 7.49
C GLY A 107 5.43 -24.05 7.70
N GLN A 108 6.25 -23.19 7.10
CA GLN A 108 6.19 -21.75 7.31
C GLN A 108 5.55 -21.04 6.12
N ILE A 109 4.47 -20.31 6.38
CA ILE A 109 3.85 -19.39 5.42
C ILE A 109 4.33 -17.97 5.68
N THR A 110 4.62 -17.23 4.61
CA THR A 110 5.18 -15.89 4.68
C THR A 110 4.37 -14.93 3.82
N LYS A 111 4.03 -13.76 4.37
CA LYS A 111 3.43 -12.63 3.62
C LYS A 111 4.20 -11.35 3.93
N THR A 112 4.27 -10.45 2.95
CA THR A 112 4.80 -9.10 3.15
C THR A 112 3.69 -8.11 2.88
N VAL A 113 3.46 -7.21 3.82
CA VAL A 113 2.40 -6.21 3.73
C VAL A 113 2.99 -4.81 3.93
N ALA A 114 2.37 -3.85 3.27
CA ALA A 114 2.52 -2.44 3.57
C ALA A 114 1.31 -1.98 4.39
N VAL A 115 1.58 -1.16 5.39
CA VAL A 115 0.55 -0.41 6.09
C VAL A 115 0.60 0.99 5.54
N VAL A 116 -0.49 1.44 4.95
CA VAL A 116 -0.55 2.66 4.16
C VAL A 116 -1.61 3.60 4.70
N ARG A 117 -1.50 4.87 4.33
CA ARG A 117 -2.60 5.83 4.42
C ARG A 117 -2.79 6.43 3.04
N PRO A 118 -3.98 6.32 2.44
CA PRO A 118 -4.25 6.89 1.13
C PRO A 118 -4.28 8.41 1.23
N PHE A 119 -3.95 9.07 0.13
CA PHE A 119 -4.17 10.50 -0.01
C PHE A 119 -5.67 10.74 -0.18
N VAL A 120 -6.15 11.89 0.30
CA VAL A 120 -7.57 12.21 0.28
C VAL A 120 -7.89 13.13 -0.90
N ALA A 121 -8.90 12.76 -1.66
CA ALA A 121 -9.55 13.60 -2.67
C ALA A 121 -11.07 13.36 -2.59
N ASP A 122 -11.86 14.36 -2.97
CA ASP A 122 -13.31 14.28 -3.05
C ASP A 122 -13.83 15.09 -4.25
N ASP A 123 -15.15 15.02 -4.47
CA ASP A 123 -15.82 15.70 -5.58
C ASP A 123 -15.87 17.24 -5.41
N ASP A 124 -15.55 17.76 -4.22
CA ASP A 124 -15.53 19.20 -3.95
C ASP A 124 -14.19 19.85 -4.33
N MET A 125 -13.20 19.04 -4.73
CA MET A 125 -11.89 19.52 -5.15
C MET A 125 -12.01 20.36 -6.45
N PRO A 126 -11.34 21.53 -6.55
CA PRO A 126 -11.43 22.35 -7.74
C PRO A 126 -10.77 21.65 -8.94
N ALA A 127 -11.27 21.98 -10.13
CA ALA A 127 -10.60 21.56 -11.36
C ALA A 127 -9.24 22.27 -11.52
N PHE A 128 -8.23 21.52 -11.94
CA PHE A 128 -6.90 22.01 -12.26
C PHE A 128 -6.66 22.06 -13.77
N PRO A 129 -5.75 22.94 -14.26
CA PRO A 129 -5.53 23.14 -15.69
C PRO A 129 -5.12 21.88 -16.47
N TRP A 130 -4.57 20.87 -15.78
CA TRP A 130 -4.10 19.61 -16.35
C TRP A 130 -5.11 18.47 -16.25
N ASP A 131 -6.31 18.67 -15.68
CA ASP A 131 -7.27 17.58 -15.48
C ASP A 131 -7.67 16.88 -16.79
N LEU A 132 -7.77 17.65 -17.88
CA LEU A 132 -8.05 17.12 -19.22
C LEU A 132 -6.99 16.14 -19.73
N TRP A 133 -5.76 16.23 -19.22
CA TRP A 133 -4.60 15.43 -19.63
C TRP A 133 -4.01 14.65 -18.44
N ALA A 134 -4.72 14.56 -17.32
CA ALA A 134 -4.22 13.98 -16.08
C ALA A 134 -3.77 12.53 -16.26
N ILE A 135 -4.50 11.77 -17.07
CA ILE A 135 -4.19 10.37 -17.37
C ILE A 135 -2.87 10.25 -18.15
N ASP A 136 -2.74 11.02 -19.24
CA ASP A 136 -1.57 10.97 -20.13
C ASP A 136 -0.32 11.51 -19.44
N LEU A 137 -0.47 12.55 -18.62
CA LEU A 137 0.62 13.15 -17.86
C LEU A 137 0.98 12.34 -16.61
N GLY A 138 0.12 11.42 -16.18
CA GLY A 138 0.27 10.70 -14.92
C GLY A 138 0.24 11.62 -13.70
N VAL A 139 -0.59 12.68 -13.77
CA VAL A 139 -0.71 13.73 -12.75
C VAL A 139 -2.06 13.61 -12.05
N GLN A 140 -2.07 13.67 -10.72
CA GLN A 140 -3.28 13.72 -9.91
C GLN A 140 -3.14 14.75 -8.80
N VAL A 141 -4.27 15.21 -8.25
CA VAL A 141 -4.31 16.20 -7.16
C VAL A 141 -5.05 15.63 -5.97
N TRP A 142 -4.60 16.02 -4.78
CA TRP A 142 -5.10 15.57 -3.49
C TRP A 142 -5.10 16.74 -2.51
N TYR A 143 -5.88 16.67 -1.44
CA TYR A 143 -5.78 17.64 -0.35
C TYR A 143 -4.42 17.56 0.34
N GLY A 144 -3.79 18.72 0.53
CA GLY A 144 -2.52 18.81 1.22
C GLY A 144 -2.68 18.50 2.71
N ASN A 145 -1.69 17.81 3.28
CA ASN A 145 -1.63 17.46 4.70
C ASN A 145 -2.83 16.62 5.20
N ALA A 146 -3.57 16.00 4.29
CA ALA A 146 -4.69 15.13 4.57
C ALA A 146 -4.39 13.70 4.09
N LEU A 147 -4.41 12.78 5.04
CA LEU A 147 -4.25 11.35 4.79
C LEU A 147 -5.47 10.63 5.34
N GLY A 148 -5.96 9.65 4.59
CA GLY A 148 -7.09 8.82 4.96
C GLY A 148 -6.79 7.89 6.14
N GLU A 149 -7.72 6.95 6.34
CA GLU A 149 -7.60 5.92 7.36
C GLU A 149 -6.46 4.95 7.03
N ILE A 150 -5.99 4.23 8.05
CA ILE A 150 -4.91 3.26 7.87
C ILE A 150 -5.47 2.01 7.20
N GLU A 151 -4.77 1.54 6.17
CA GLU A 151 -5.12 0.33 5.43
C GLU A 151 -3.91 -0.61 5.36
N VAL A 152 -4.18 -1.92 5.30
CA VAL A 152 -3.14 -2.95 5.09
C VAL A 152 -3.31 -3.49 3.69
N VAL A 153 -2.22 -3.44 2.92
CA VAL A 153 -2.20 -3.87 1.53
C VAL A 153 -1.01 -4.78 1.26
N GLU A 154 -1.12 -5.58 0.20
CA GLU A 154 0.01 -6.33 -0.31
C GLU A 154 1.08 -5.40 -0.87
N ILE A 155 2.33 -5.70 -0.55
CA ILE A 155 3.44 -4.92 -1.11
C ILE A 155 3.58 -5.15 -2.63
N GLU A 156 3.12 -6.30 -3.11
CA GLU A 156 3.14 -6.69 -4.52
C GLU A 156 2.18 -5.86 -5.38
N LEU A 157 1.16 -5.25 -4.78
CA LEU A 157 0.20 -4.40 -5.48
C LEU A 157 0.66 -2.93 -5.57
N MET A 158 1.87 -2.63 -5.10
CA MET A 158 2.50 -1.33 -5.32
C MET A 158 2.83 -1.19 -6.81
N SER A 159 2.23 -0.18 -7.44
CA SER A 159 2.25 0.00 -8.89
C SER A 159 3.28 1.02 -9.37
N GLY A 160 3.86 1.82 -8.47
CA GLY A 160 4.91 2.77 -8.87
C GLY A 160 5.34 3.74 -7.78
N GLN A 161 6.39 4.49 -8.07
CA GLN A 161 6.81 5.63 -7.27
C GLN A 161 6.16 6.91 -7.80
N LEU A 162 5.98 7.89 -6.91
CA LEU A 162 5.46 9.19 -7.26
C LEU A 162 6.38 10.31 -6.77
N ILE A 163 6.34 11.42 -7.49
CA ILE A 163 6.89 12.70 -7.07
C ILE A 163 5.74 13.48 -6.44
N LEU A 164 5.96 13.97 -5.21
CA LEU A 164 5.01 14.81 -4.50
C LEU A 164 5.40 16.29 -4.66
N ILE A 165 4.49 17.10 -5.18
CA ILE A 165 4.67 18.54 -5.35
C ILE A 165 3.60 19.26 -4.52
N PRO A 166 3.94 19.86 -3.37
CA PRO A 166 3.00 20.67 -2.62
C PRO A 166 2.76 22.00 -3.33
N ILE A 167 1.49 22.40 -3.46
CA ILE A 167 1.07 23.68 -4.04
C ILE A 167 0.05 24.37 -3.13
N THR A 168 -0.14 25.66 -3.33
CA THR A 168 -1.19 26.43 -2.67
C THR A 168 -2.03 27.14 -3.71
N VAL A 169 -3.34 26.91 -3.70
CA VAL A 169 -4.30 27.56 -4.60
C VAL A 169 -5.38 28.22 -3.76
N SER A 170 -5.53 29.54 -3.93
CA SER A 170 -6.52 30.33 -3.18
C SER A 170 -6.45 30.15 -1.66
N GLY A 171 -5.24 29.95 -1.13
CA GLY A 171 -5.00 29.74 0.31
C GLY A 171 -5.25 28.31 0.82
N VAL A 172 -5.63 27.38 -0.05
CA VAL A 172 -5.79 25.95 0.27
C VAL A 172 -4.56 25.19 -0.22
N GLU A 173 -4.04 24.29 0.61
CA GLU A 173 -2.91 23.43 0.27
C GLU A 173 -3.37 22.18 -0.47
N TYR A 174 -2.68 21.87 -1.57
CA TYR A 174 -2.88 20.65 -2.34
C TYR A 174 -1.56 19.93 -2.54
N TRP A 175 -1.66 18.63 -2.75
CA TRP A 175 -0.57 17.78 -3.18
C TRP A 175 -0.83 17.36 -4.62
N VAL A 176 0.13 17.67 -5.49
CA VAL A 176 0.14 17.15 -6.85
C VAL A 176 1.08 15.96 -6.89
N THR A 177 0.59 14.81 -7.35
CA THR A 177 1.39 13.62 -7.54
C THR A 177 1.68 13.43 -9.01
N VAL A 178 2.93 13.15 -9.35
CA VAL A 178 3.37 12.84 -10.72
C VAL A 178 3.97 11.43 -10.72
N ALA A 179 3.51 10.56 -11.60
CA ALA A 179 4.10 9.24 -11.77
C ALA A 179 5.58 9.35 -12.16
N HIS A 180 6.46 8.69 -11.39
CA HIS A 180 7.90 8.74 -11.64
C HIS A 180 8.32 7.81 -12.78
N ASN A 181 7.56 6.72 -13.01
CA ASN A 181 7.81 5.78 -14.09
C ASN A 181 6.67 5.86 -15.09
N HIS A 182 7.00 6.16 -16.35
CA HIS A 182 6.08 6.12 -17.49
C HIS A 182 6.07 4.75 -18.20
N ASP A 183 6.84 3.76 -17.71
CA ASP A 183 7.09 2.49 -18.41
C ASP A 183 6.08 1.35 -18.08
N GLY A 184 5.00 1.63 -17.35
CA GLY A 184 3.88 0.68 -17.22
C GLY A 184 2.97 0.79 -18.43
N PRO A 185 2.36 -0.30 -18.94
CA PRO A 185 1.49 -0.21 -20.11
C PRO A 185 0.40 0.81 -19.83
N GLU A 186 0.37 1.85 -20.68
CA GLU A 186 -0.79 2.71 -20.83
C GLU A 186 -2.00 1.77 -20.88
N VAL A 187 -2.94 1.95 -19.95
CA VAL A 187 -4.20 1.22 -20.04
C VAL A 187 -4.86 1.78 -21.29
N ASP A 188 -4.71 1.09 -22.42
CA ASP A 188 -5.50 1.32 -23.61
C ASP A 188 -6.95 1.20 -23.16
N MET A 189 -7.59 2.34 -22.91
CA MET A 189 -9.03 2.36 -22.80
C MET A 189 -9.52 1.90 -24.17
N ASP A 190 -10.06 0.69 -24.25
CA ASP A 190 -10.86 0.25 -25.38
C ASP A 190 -11.99 1.28 -25.54
N VAL A 191 -11.74 2.30 -26.35
CA VAL A 191 -12.76 3.21 -26.82
C VAL A 191 -13.58 2.37 -27.77
N ASN A 192 -14.63 1.77 -27.21
CA ASN A 192 -15.63 1.02 -27.95
C ASN A 192 -16.44 2.03 -28.78
N LEU A 193 -15.83 2.53 -29.85
CA LEU A 193 -16.50 3.23 -30.93
C LEU A 193 -17.39 2.19 -31.60
N LYS A 194 -18.62 2.05 -31.10
CA LYS A 194 -19.72 1.58 -31.92
C LYS A 194 -19.85 2.56 -33.07
N LEU A 195 -19.28 2.16 -34.21
CA LEU A 195 -19.67 2.69 -35.51
C LEU A 195 -21.12 2.23 -35.72
N ASP A 196 -22.05 3.16 -35.53
CA ASP A 196 -23.37 3.06 -36.12
C ASP A 196 -23.18 3.11 -37.64
N GLU A 197 -23.32 1.95 -38.30
CA GLU A 197 -23.55 1.89 -39.75
C GLU A 197 -25.05 1.74 -40.02
N GLU A 198 -25.51 2.53 -40.99
CA GLU A 198 -26.87 2.80 -41.44
C GLU A 198 -27.72 1.57 -41.82
#